data_AF-A0A392VBU5-F1
#
_entry.id   AF-A0A392VBU5-F1
#
_cell.length_a   1.000
_cell.length_b   1.000
_cell.length_c   1.000
_cell.angle_alpha   90.00
_cell.angle_beta   90.00
_cell.angle_gamma   90.00
#
_symmetry.space_group_name_H-M   'P 1'
#
loop_
_entity.id
_entity.type
_entity.pdbx_description
1 polymer ?
#
loop_
_entity_poly.entity_id
_entity_poly.type
_entity_poly.pdbx_seq_one_letter_code
_entity_poly.pdbx_strand_id
1 'polypeptide(L)' 'MDLAGCGGLLRDSNGQWIHGYTQKIGACDALHAEMW' A
#
# COMPACT_ATOMS: atom_id res chain seq x y z
N MET A 1 13.15 -15.28 2.91
CA MET A 1 12.57 -14.09 3.58
C MET A 1 11.65 -13.43 2.58
N ASP A 2 10.35 -13.49 2.81
CA ASP A 2 9.35 -12.89 1.94
C ASP A 2 9.43 -11.36 2.04
N LEU A 3 9.46 -10.70 0.88
CA LEU A 3 9.55 -9.25 0.80
C LEU A 3 8.13 -8.70 0.70
N ALA A 4 7.68 -8.03 1.75
CA ALA A 4 6.39 -7.37 1.80
C ALA A 4 6.41 -6.01 1.11
N GLY A 5 5.29 -5.68 0.47
CA GLY A 5 5.01 -4.38 -0.07
C GLY A 5 3.53 -4.04 0.15
N CYS A 6 3.24 -2.74 0.26
CA CYS A 6 1.88 -2.21 0.33
C CYS A 6 1.68 -1.20 -0.80
N GLY A 7 0.43 -0.94 -1.14
CA GLY A 7 0.06 0.04 -2.14
C GLY A 7 -1.31 0.59 -1.86
N GLY A 8 -1.49 1.86 -2.17
CA GLY A 8 -2.71 2.58 -1.89
C GLY A 8 -3.14 3.43 -3.07
N LEU A 9 -4.42 3.73 -3.09
CA LEU A 9 -5.04 4.55 -4.11
C LEU A 9 -5.77 5.70 -3.48
N LEU A 10 -5.29 6.89 -3.76
CA LEU A 10 -5.95 8.12 -3.37
C LEU A 10 -7.03 8.42 -4.40
N ARG A 11 -8.28 8.42 -3.94
CA ARG A 11 -9.43 8.86 -4.72
C ARG A 11 -9.98 10.15 -4.16
N ASP A 12 -10.51 11.00 -5.04
CA ASP A 12 -11.22 12.20 -4.64
C ASP A 12 -12.60 11.84 -4.06
N SER A 13 -13.33 12.82 -3.50
CA SER A 13 -14.67 12.60 -2.96
C SER A 13 -15.69 12.16 -4.00
N ASN A 14 -15.44 12.45 -5.28
CA ASN A 14 -16.23 11.98 -6.42
C ASN A 14 -15.79 10.58 -6.90
N GLY A 15 -14.82 9.94 -6.24
CA GLY A 15 -14.34 8.61 -6.54
C GLY A 15 -13.36 8.53 -7.72
N GLN A 16 -12.87 9.67 -8.24
CA GLN A 16 -11.87 9.70 -9.29
C GLN A 16 -10.47 9.45 -8.73
N TRP A 17 -9.61 8.87 -9.55
CA TRP A 17 -8.27 8.48 -9.18
C TRP A 17 -7.37 9.72 -9.21
N ILE A 18 -6.86 10.11 -8.05
CA ILE A 18 -5.93 11.24 -7.93
C ILE A 18 -4.50 10.72 -8.11
N HIS A 19 -4.15 9.66 -7.38
CA HIS A 19 -2.79 9.12 -7.37
C HIS A 19 -2.76 7.70 -6.82
N GLY A 20 -1.90 6.85 -7.39
CA GLY A 20 -1.59 5.54 -6.83
C GLY A 20 -0.14 5.52 -6.37
N TYR A 21 0.13 4.87 -5.24
CA TYR A 21 1.49 4.66 -4.76
C TYR A 21 1.73 3.20 -4.41
N THR A 22 2.99 2.80 -4.48
CA THR A 22 3.47 1.50 -4.04
C THR A 22 4.70 1.72 -3.16
N GLN A 23 4.76 1.01 -2.04
CA GLN A 23 5.86 1.08 -1.09
C GLN A 23 6.36 -0.32 -0.77
N LYS A 24 7.68 -0.50 -0.88
CA LYS A 24 8.35 -1.72 -0.43
C LYS A 24 8.61 -1.58 1.07
N ILE A 25 7.95 -2.41 1.88
CA ILE A 25 8.05 -2.41 3.35
C ILE A 25 9.26 -3.22 3.81
N GLY A 26 9.70 -4.21 3.02
CA GLY A 26 10.86 -5.04 3.33
C GLY A 26 10.45 -6.40 3.90
N ALA A 27 11.30 -7.05 4.70
CA ALA A 27 10.94 -8.31 5.32
C ALA A 27 9.94 -8.04 6.45
N CYS A 28 8.67 -8.37 6.22
CA CYS A 28 7.58 -8.10 7.17
C CYS A 28 6.50 -9.16 7.02
N ASP A 29 5.82 -9.50 8.12
CA ASP A 29 4.67 -10.40 8.08
C ASP A 29 3.46 -9.70 7.43
N ALA A 30 2.52 -10.49 6.87
CA ALA A 30 1.36 -9.96 6.15
C ALA A 30 0.53 -8.96 6.98
N LEU A 31 0.32 -9.24 8.28
CA LEU A 31 -0.42 -8.34 9.16
C LEU A 31 0.27 -6.99 9.30
N HIS A 32 1.60 -6.99 9.42
CA HIS A 32 2.39 -5.77 9.53
C HIS A 32 2.45 -5.00 8.21
N ALA A 33 2.35 -5.69 7.08
CA ALA A 33 2.27 -5.07 5.76
C ALA A 33 0.92 -4.37 5.52
N GLU A 34 -0.17 -4.91 6.07
CA GLU A 34 -1.52 -4.32 5.95
C GLU A 34 -1.76 -3.10 6.86
N MET A 35 -0.98 -2.94 7.94
CA MET A 35 -1.12 -1.80 8.86
C MET A 35 -0.41 -0.51 8.39
N TRP A 36 0.27 -0.55 7.25
CA TRP A 36 1.02 0.57 6.66
C TRP A 36 0.21 1.28 5.56
#